data_AF-X5ERZ7-F1
#
_entry.id   AF-X5ERZ7-F1
#
_cell.length_a   1.000
_cell.length_b   1.000
_cell.length_c   1.000
_cell.angle_alpha   90.00
_cell.angle_beta   90.00
_cell.angle_gamma   90.00
#
_symmetry.space_group_name_H-M   'P 1'
#
loop_
_entity.id
_entity.type
_entity.pdbx_description
1 polymer ?
#
loop_
_entity_poly.entity_id
_entity_poly.type
_entity_poly.pdbx_seq_one_letter_code
_entity_poly.pdbx_strand_id
1 'polypeptide(L)' 'MSQNSDYLREQDEDGYTPLHHEAIAGNALMVQAMLEYGANPASTTSEGYTALDFACLTGWQNVADLLEPRH' A
#
# COMPACT_ATOMS: atom_id res chain seq x y z
N MET A 1 -3.83 -13.48 -20.64
CA MET A 1 -3.66 -12.05 -20.31
C MET A 1 -3.54 -11.93 -18.80
N SER A 2 -2.38 -12.27 -18.23
CA SER A 2 -2.11 -12.21 -16.78
C SER A 2 -1.01 -11.20 -16.53
N GLN A 3 -1.28 -9.90 -16.72
CA GLN A 3 -0.27 -8.86 -16.44
C GLN A 3 -0.68 -7.81 -15.41
N ASN A 4 -1.89 -7.88 -14.82
CA ASN A 4 -2.29 -6.87 -13.83
C ASN A 4 -2.12 -7.32 -12.37
N SER A 5 -1.94 -8.61 -12.10
CA SER A 5 -1.97 -9.17 -10.74
C SER A 5 -0.64 -9.09 -10.00
N ASP A 6 0.49 -9.05 -10.70
CA ASP A 6 1.82 -9.13 -10.09
C ASP A 6 2.40 -7.75 -9.76
N TYR A 7 2.06 -6.72 -10.56
CA TYR A 7 2.52 -5.34 -10.40
C TYR A 7 2.27 -4.78 -8.99
N LEU A 8 1.18 -5.20 -8.32
CA LEU A 8 0.84 -4.76 -6.97
C LEU A 8 1.87 -5.17 -5.90
N ARG A 9 2.71 -6.16 -6.20
CA ARG A 9 3.70 -6.75 -5.29
C ARG A 9 5.12 -6.39 -5.69
N GLU A 10 5.31 -5.98 -6.94
CA GLU A 10 6.59 -5.51 -7.44
C GLU A 10 7.00 -4.27 -6.66
N GLN A 11 8.26 -4.26 -6.24
CA GLN A 11 8.88 -3.14 -5.57
C GLN A 11 9.75 -2.37 -6.57
N ASP A 12 9.66 -1.05 -6.57
CA ASP A 12 10.59 -0.17 -7.26
C ASP A 12 12.01 -0.28 -6.67
N GLU A 13 12.99 0.39 -7.28
CA GLU A 13 14.40 0.35 -6.86
C GLU A 13 14.60 0.73 -5.39
N ASP A 14 13.70 1.55 -4.83
CA ASP A 14 13.71 1.99 -3.43
C ASP A 14 12.85 1.09 -2.49
N GLY A 15 12.32 -0.03 -2.99
CA GLY A 15 11.46 -0.93 -2.22
C GLY A 15 9.99 -0.49 -2.15
N TYR A 16 9.61 0.56 -2.87
CA TYR A 16 8.24 1.07 -2.86
C TYR A 16 7.33 0.17 -3.68
N THR A 17 6.15 -0.16 -3.15
CA THR A 17 5.13 -0.91 -3.87
C THR A 17 4.09 0.10 -4.34
N PRO A 18 3.23 -0.25 -5.31
CA PRO A 18 2.11 0.60 -5.68
C PRO A 18 1.25 0.98 -4.47
N LEU A 19 1.12 0.10 -3.48
CA LEU A 19 0.41 0.37 -2.23
C LEU A 19 1.06 1.50 -1.41
N HIS A 20 2.40 1.59 -1.38
CA HIS A 20 3.12 2.70 -0.74
C HIS A 20 2.78 4.03 -1.43
N HIS A 21 2.79 4.06 -2.77
CA HIS A 21 2.46 5.27 -3.53
C HIS A 21 1.01 5.72 -3.30
N GLU A 22 0.04 4.81 -3.33
CA GLU A 22 -1.35 5.15 -3.07
C GLU A 22 -1.58 5.58 -1.61
N ALA A 23 -0.84 4.99 -0.66
CA ALA A 23 -0.87 5.40 0.74
C ALA A 23 -0.33 6.82 0.95
N ILE A 24 0.76 7.18 0.29
CA ILE A 24 1.30 8.55 0.31
C ILE A 24 0.32 9.53 -0.37
N ALA A 25 -0.27 9.11 -1.49
CA ALA A 25 -1.24 9.91 -2.24
C ALA A 25 -2.56 10.14 -1.48
N GLY A 26 -2.90 9.29 -0.51
CA GLY A 26 -4.18 9.36 0.21
C GLY A 26 -5.34 8.72 -0.55
N ASN A 27 -5.04 7.90 -1.55
CA ASN A 27 -6.03 7.28 -2.45
C ASN A 27 -6.65 6.03 -1.81
N ALA A 28 -7.53 6.22 -0.83
CA ALA A 28 -8.23 5.14 -0.14
C ALA A 28 -8.96 4.17 -1.09
N LEU A 29 -9.56 4.68 -2.17
CA LEU A 29 -10.22 3.84 -3.18
C LEU A 29 -9.26 2.88 -3.87
N MET A 30 -8.07 3.36 -4.25
CA MET A 30 -7.08 2.54 -4.93
C MET A 30 -6.43 1.55 -3.96
N VAL A 31 -6.13 1.99 -2.73
CA VAL A 31 -5.66 1.12 -1.64
C VAL A 31 -6.65 -0.03 -1.42
N GLN A 32 -7.94 0.28 -1.29
CA GLN A 32 -8.98 -0.74 -1.12
C GLN A 32 -9.02 -1.72 -2.30
N ALA A 33 -8.99 -1.21 -3.54
CA ALA A 33 -8.96 -2.07 -4.72
C ALA A 33 -7.74 -3.00 -4.70
N MET A 34 -6.55 -2.47 -4.41
CA MET A 34 -5.31 -3.26 -4.32
C MET A 34 -5.40 -4.34 -3.25
N LEU A 35 -5.96 -4.03 -2.08
CA LEU A 35 -6.21 -5.01 -1.02
C LEU A 35 -7.19 -6.11 -1.48
N GLU A 36 -8.25 -5.76 -2.19
CA GLU A 36 -9.18 -6.72 -2.80
C GLU A 36 -8.51 -7.61 -3.85
N TYR A 37 -7.53 -7.07 -4.59
CA TYR A 37 -6.69 -7.84 -5.53
C TYR A 37 -5.63 -8.70 -4.85
N GLY A 38 -5.50 -8.65 -3.52
CA GLY A 38 -4.52 -9.43 -2.75
C GLY A 38 -3.13 -8.80 -2.70
N ALA A 39 -3.06 -7.47 -2.72
CA ALA A 39 -1.86 -6.73 -2.33
C ALA A 39 -1.56 -6.96 -0.85
N ASN A 40 -0.28 -7.00 -0.50
CA ASN A 40 0.15 -7.20 0.88
C ASN A 40 0.40 -5.85 1.58
N PRO A 41 -0.45 -5.43 2.54
CA PRO A 41 -0.23 -4.21 3.30
C PRO A 41 0.96 -4.27 4.26
N ALA A 42 1.44 -5.48 4.57
CA ALA A 42 2.61 -5.68 5.42
C ALA A 42 3.94 -5.61 4.66
N SER A 43 3.92 -5.27 3.36
CA SER A 43 5.15 -5.02 2.60
C SER A 43 5.87 -3.78 3.15
N THR A 44 7.19 -3.88 3.27
CA THR A 44 8.05 -2.79 3.76
C THR A 44 8.95 -2.29 2.64
N THR A 45 9.21 -0.99 2.59
CA THR A 45 10.21 -0.38 1.72
C THR A 45 11.63 -0.79 2.10
N SER A 46 12.62 -0.40 1.28
CA SER A 46 14.04 -0.60 1.59
C SER A 46 14.47 0.10 2.88
N GLU A 47 13.73 1.12 3.31
CA GLU A 47 13.94 1.82 4.60
C GLU A 47 13.23 1.14 5.78
N GLY A 48 12.40 0.13 5.53
CA GLY A 48 11.65 -0.59 6.57
C GLY A 48 10.31 0.03 6.93
N TYR A 49 9.80 1.00 6.14
CA TYR A 49 8.47 1.59 6.36
C TYR A 49 7.39 0.81 5.61
N THR A 50 6.23 0.68 6.23
CA THR A 50 5.03 0.09 5.63
C THR A 50 4.13 1.15 4.99
N ALA A 51 3.18 0.72 4.17
CA ALA A 51 2.14 1.62 3.64
C ALA A 51 1.34 2.31 4.75
N LEU A 52 1.13 1.63 5.88
CA LEU A 52 0.47 2.19 7.05
C LEU A 52 1.31 3.32 7.67
N ASP A 53 2.63 3.16 7.77
CA ASP A 53 3.51 4.20 8.28
C ASP A 53 3.40 5.48 7.45
N PHE A 54 3.42 5.36 6.12
CA PHE A 54 3.22 6.51 5.24
C PHE A 54 1.85 7.16 5.41
N ALA A 55 0.77 6.38 5.47
CA ALA A 55 -0.57 6.91 5.69
C ALA A 55 -0.69 7.66 7.03
N CYS A 56 -0.05 7.15 8.08
CA CYS A 56 0.02 7.81 9.39
C CYS A 56 0.88 9.08 9.36
N LEU A 57 2.02 9.06 8.67
CA LEU A 57 2.93 10.21 8.54
C LEU A 57 2.31 11.37 7.75
N THR A 58 1.54 11.07 6.71
CA THR A 58 0.83 12.08 5.93
C THR A 58 -0.48 12.54 6.58
N GLY A 59 -1.05 11.75 7.49
CA GLY A 59 -2.32 12.01 8.16
C GLY A 59 -3.56 11.50 7.41
N TRP A 60 -3.39 10.54 6.48
CA TRP A 60 -4.48 9.88 5.77
C TRP A 60 -5.14 8.80 6.63
N GLN A 61 -5.90 9.21 7.65
CA GLN A 61 -6.60 8.29 8.56
C GLN A 61 -7.51 7.29 7.84
N ASN A 62 -8.20 7.72 6.79
CA ASN A 62 -9.03 6.85 5.95
C ASN A 62 -8.24 5.72 5.28
N VAL A 63 -6.99 5.99 4.88
CA VAL A 63 -6.10 4.97 4.31
C VAL A 63 -5.49 4.11 5.41
N ALA A 64 -5.09 4.71 6.53
CA ALA A 64 -4.58 3.98 7.68
C ALA A 64 -5.63 2.96 8.18
N ASP A 65 -6.90 3.35 8.31
CA ASP A 65 -8.00 2.49 8.71
C ASP A 65 -8.24 1.30 7.75
N LEU A 66 -7.90 1.46 6.46
CA LEU A 66 -7.99 0.38 5.46
C LEU A 66 -6.80 -0.58 5.56
N LEU A 67 -5.63 -0.09 5.94
CA LEU A 67 -4.39 -0.84 6.06
C LEU A 67 -4.22 -1.49 7.44
N GLU A 68 -4.87 -0.96 8.48
CA GLU A 68 -4.88 -1.57 9.81
C GLU A 68 -5.60 -2.93 9.75
N PRO A 69 -4.95 -4.01 10.23
CA PRO A 69 -5.61 -5.30 10.35
C PRO A 69 -6.77 -5.17 11.35
N ARG A 70 -8.00 -5.21 10.83
CA ARG A 70 -9.20 -5.28 11.67
C ARG A 70 -9.12 -6.55 12.52
N HIS A 71 -9.01 -6.37 13.83
CA HIS A 71 -8.82 -7.42 14.83
C HIS A 71 -10.08 -8.25 15.09
#